data_AF-A0A7W0Y8V2-F1
#
_entry.id   AF-A0A7W0Y8V2-F1
#
_cell.length_a   1.000
_cell.length_b   1.000
_cell.length_c   1.000
_cell.angle_alpha   90.00
_cell.angle_beta   90.00
_cell.angle_gamma   90.00
#
_symmetry.space_group_name_H-M   'P 1'
#
loop_
_entity.id
_entity.type
_entity.pdbx_description
1 polymer ?
#
loop_
_entity_poly.entity_id
_entity_poly.type
_entity_poly.pdbx_seq_one_letter_code
_entity_poly.pdbx_strand_id
1 'polypeptide(L)' 'MTATRSATSSPDDGTGLLAELIGGTREDDEQLRVLHRAITEALELPADVHVVGEPLTLVGVEYAGNPRRGLVARCRR' A
#
# COMPACT_ATOMS: atom_id res chain seq x y z
N MET A 1 -16.61 -10.25 30.65
CA MET A 1 -16.71 -10.67 29.24
C MET A 1 -16.80 -9.38 28.45
N THR A 2 -15.77 -8.91 27.76
CA THR A 2 -15.04 -9.57 26.66
C THR A 2 -13.59 -9.08 26.66
N ALA A 3 -12.64 -10.00 26.56
CA ALA A 3 -11.22 -9.69 26.43
C ALA A 3 -10.94 -9.24 25.00
N THR A 4 -10.66 -7.95 24.79
CA THR A 4 -10.04 -7.52 23.54
C THR A 4 -8.57 -7.89 23.63
N ARG A 5 -8.22 -8.99 22.95
CA ARG A 5 -6.84 -9.48 22.82
C ARG A 5 -5.98 -8.37 22.23
N SER A 6 -5.06 -7.82 23.03
CA SER A 6 -3.89 -7.15 22.51
C SER A 6 -3.10 -8.17 21.70
N ALA A 7 -3.21 -8.10 20.38
CA ALA A 7 -2.20 -8.70 19.53
C ALA A 7 -0.96 -7.81 19.66
N THR A 8 0.06 -8.34 20.31
CA THR A 8 1.41 -7.76 20.26
C THR A 8 1.85 -7.82 18.79
N SER A 9 1.68 -6.72 18.06
CA SER A 9 2.28 -6.61 16.74
C SER A 9 3.79 -6.52 16.91
N SER A 10 4.51 -7.45 16.29
CA SER A 10 5.94 -7.26 16.04
C SER A 10 6.12 -5.98 15.22
N PRO A 11 7.22 -5.22 15.38
CA PRO A 11 7.46 -3.97 14.64
C PRO A 11 7.59 -4.11 13.10
N ASP A 12 7.30 -5.31 12.57
CA ASP A 12 7.44 -5.72 11.17
C ASP A 12 6.17 -6.42 10.68
N ASP A 13 4.98 -6.04 11.16
CA ASP A 13 3.72 -6.54 10.62
C ASP A 13 3.13 -5.52 9.64
N GLY A 14 3.39 -5.70 8.35
CA GLY A 14 2.81 -4.83 7.31
C GLY A 14 1.28 -4.71 7.40
N THR A 15 0.60 -5.70 7.97
CA THR A 15 -0.86 -5.67 8.24
C THR A 15 -1.25 -4.62 9.28
N GLY A 16 -0.49 -4.46 10.36
CA GLY A 16 -0.74 -3.45 11.39
C GLY A 16 -0.59 -2.04 10.83
N LEU A 17 0.45 -1.82 10.01
CA LEU A 17 0.65 -0.54 9.31
C LEU A 17 -0.50 -0.23 8.34
N LEU A 18 -0.97 -1.23 7.60
CA LEU A 18 -2.15 -1.05 6.72
C LEU A 18 -3.39 -0.69 7.54
N ALA A 19 -3.65 -1.39 8.65
CA ALA A 19 -4.79 -1.08 9.51
C ALA A 19 -4.71 0.34 10.10
N GLU A 20 -3.51 0.82 10.45
CA GLU A 20 -3.29 2.20 10.90
C GLU A 20 -3.55 3.22 9.79
N LEU A 21 -3.02 2.98 8.58
CA LEU A 21 -3.15 3.90 7.45
C LEU A 21 -4.59 4.04 6.97
N ILE A 22 -5.29 2.92 6.76
CA ILE A 22 -6.58 2.91 6.05
C ILE A 22 -7.78 2.53 6.92
N GLY A 23 -7.57 2.07 8.16
CA GLY A 23 -8.64 1.59 9.04
C GLY A 23 -9.66 2.64 9.46
N GLY A 24 -9.32 3.93 9.37
CA GLY A 24 -10.24 5.04 9.61
C GLY A 24 -11.18 5.36 8.45
N THR A 25 -10.99 4.72 7.29
CA THR A 25 -11.75 5.01 6.08
C THR A 25 -12.79 3.93 5.80
N ARG A 26 -13.95 4.33 5.28
CA ARG A 26 -15.13 3.44 5.13
C ARG A 26 -15.34 2.94 3.70
N GLU A 27 -14.74 3.60 2.72
CA GLU A 27 -14.91 3.31 1.30
C GLU A 27 -13.57 2.93 0.65
N ASP A 28 -13.58 1.90 -0.20
CA ASP A 28 -12.37 1.37 -0.86
C ASP A 28 -11.60 2.43 -1.64
N ASP A 29 -12.32 3.37 -2.25
CA ASP A 29 -11.73 4.47 -3.02
C ASP A 29 -10.93 5.42 -2.12
N GLU A 30 -11.42 5.69 -0.91
CA GLU A 30 -10.68 6.48 0.07
C GLU A 30 -9.49 5.70 0.66
N GLN A 31 -9.67 4.41 0.96
CA GLN A 31 -8.58 3.52 1.36
C GLN A 31 -7.44 3.56 0.35
N LEU A 32 -7.76 3.45 -0.94
CA LEU A 32 -6.77 3.42 -2.01
C LEU A 32 -6.10 4.78 -2.25
N ARG A 33 -6.80 5.90 -2.03
CA ARG A 33 -6.17 7.24 -2.05
C ARG A 33 -5.17 7.43 -0.93
N VAL A 34 -5.53 7.04 0.29
CA VAL A 34 -4.62 7.14 1.45
C VAL A 34 -3.41 6.25 1.24
N LEU A 35 -3.62 5.01 0.78
CA LEU A 35 -2.52 4.09 0.48
C LEU A 35 -1.63 4.60 -0.67
N HIS A 36 -2.22 5.15 -1.75
CA HIS A 36 -1.47 5.76 -2.84
C HIS A 36 -0.53 6.87 -2.35
N ARG A 37 -1.07 7.75 -1.49
CA ARG A 37 -0.31 8.84 -0.89
C ARG A 37 0.82 8.31 -0.03
N ALA A 38 0.54 7.39 0.89
CA ALA A 38 1.55 6.82 1.79
C ALA A 38 2.70 6.15 1.02
N ILE A 39 2.38 5.39 -0.03
CA ILE A 39 3.39 4.76 -0.90
C ILE A 39 4.21 5.82 -1.64
N THR A 40 3.58 6.86 -2.18
CA THR A 40 4.28 7.91 -2.93
C THR A 40 5.19 8.74 -2.02
N GLU A 41 4.80 8.96 -0.76
CA GLU A 41 5.61 9.66 0.24
C GLU A 41 6.77 8.80 0.77
N ALA A 42 6.60 7.48 0.83
CA ALA A 42 7.61 6.55 1.34
C ALA A 42 8.61 6.05 0.28
N LEU A 43 8.23 6.06 -1.00
CA LEU A 43 9.09 5.55 -2.08
C LEU A 43 9.98 6.64 -2.67
N GLU A 44 11.28 6.40 -2.65
CA GLU A 44 12.24 7.12 -3.48
C GLU A 44 12.26 6.46 -4.87
N LEU A 45 11.92 7.23 -5.91
CA LEU A 45 11.89 6.76 -7.29
C LEU A 45 13.05 7.36 -8.09
N PRO A 46 13.67 6.62 -9.03
CA PRO A 46 13.34 5.25 -9.44
C PRO A 46 13.78 4.19 -8.42
N ALA A 47 13.04 3.08 -8.34
CA ALA A 47 13.33 1.97 -7.42
C ALA A 47 13.42 0.61 -8.15
N ASP A 48 14.35 -0.25 -7.74
CA ASP A 48 14.48 -1.60 -8.26
C ASP A 48 13.37 -2.51 -7.69
N VAL A 49 12.63 -3.18 -8.57
CA VAL A 49 11.49 -4.03 -8.20
C VAL A 49 11.48 -5.33 -9.01
N HIS A 50 10.72 -6.31 -8.54
CA HIS A 50 10.48 -7.55 -9.28
C HIS A 50 8.98 -7.69 -9.58
N VAL A 51 8.63 -7.84 -10.85
CA VAL A 51 7.25 -8.07 -11.29
C VAL A 51 7.14 -9.47 -11.86
N VAL A 52 6.45 -10.36 -11.15
CA VAL A 52 6.28 -11.77 -11.56
C VAL A 52 7.63 -12.44 -11.89
N GLY A 53 8.66 -12.14 -11.09
CA GLY A 53 10.02 -12.69 -11.24
C GLY A 53 10.94 -11.92 -12.20
N GLU A 54 10.44 -10.95 -12.95
CA GLU A 54 11.26 -10.11 -13.84
C GLU A 54 11.75 -8.86 -13.09
N PRO A 55 13.07 -8.59 -13.06
CA PRO A 55 13.60 -7.35 -12.51
C PRO A 55 13.22 -6.18 -13.42
N LEU A 56 12.64 -5.14 -12.82
CA LEU A 56 12.23 -3.91 -13.49
C LEU A 56 12.57 -2.71 -12.60
N THR A 57 12.56 -1.52 -13.17
CA THR A 57 12.65 -0.26 -12.44
C THR A 57 11.25 0.33 -12.31
N LEU A 58 10.76 0.49 -11.08
CA LEU A 58 9.56 1.24 -10.78
C LEU A 58 9.85 2.73 -10.97
N VAL A 59 9.00 3.41 -11.73
CA VAL A 59 9.12 4.86 -12.02
C VAL A 59 7.93 5.67 -11.52
N GLY A 60 6.90 5.01 -10.98
CA GLY A 60 5.72 5.68 -10.44
C GLY A 60 4.63 4.72 -10.00
N VAL A 61 3.75 5.21 -9.13
CA VAL A 61 2.53 4.52 -8.72
C VAL A 61 1.37 5.51 -8.87
N GLU A 62 0.25 5.04 -9.42
CA GLU A 62 -0.93 5.87 -9.66
C GLU A 62 -2.20 5.22 -9.14
N TYR A 63 -3.14 6.06 -8.72
CA TYR A 63 -4.51 5.67 -8.49
C TYR A 63 -5.46 6.46 -9.40
N ALA A 64 -6.22 5.74 -10.23
CA ALA A 64 -7.11 6.35 -11.24
C ALA A 64 -8.56 6.58 -10.74
N GLY A 65 -8.82 6.50 -9.43
CA GLY A 65 -10.17 6.58 -8.86
C GLY A 65 -11.06 5.39 -9.20
N ASN A 66 -10.46 4.24 -9.54
CA ASN A 66 -11.17 3.01 -9.83
C ASN A 66 -10.76 1.92 -8.81
N PRO A 67 -11.58 1.67 -7.78
CA PRO A 67 -11.23 0.73 -6.72
C PRO A 67 -11.09 -0.72 -7.23
N ARG A 68 -11.80 -1.09 -8.30
CA ARG A 68 -11.66 -2.43 -8.90
C ARG A 68 -10.32 -2.62 -9.62
N ARG A 69 -9.72 -1.54 -10.11
CA ARG A 69 -8.41 -1.56 -10.77
C ARG A 69 -7.28 -1.47 -9.74
N GLY A 70 -7.51 -0.81 -8.62
CA GLY A 70 -6.50 -0.59 -7.58
C GLY A 70 -5.40 0.36 -8.02
N LEU A 71 -4.23 0.23 -7.37
CA LEU A 71 -3.02 0.97 -7.69
C LEU A 71 -2.32 0.39 -8.91
N VAL A 72 -1.83 1.27 -9.78
CA VAL A 72 -1.11 0.90 -11.00
C VAL A 72 0.33 1.34 -10.88
N ALA A 73 1.25 0.38 -10.92
CA ALA A 73 2.68 0.65 -11.03
C ALA A 73 3.06 0.97 -12.49
N ARG A 74 3.87 2.01 -12.69
CA ARG A 74 4.59 2.23 -13.95
C ARG A 74 6.00 1.69 -13.80
N CYS A 75 6.36 0.73 -14.65
CA CYS A 75 7.70 0.13 -14.64
C CYS A 75 8.41 0.32 -15.97
N ARG A 76 9.75 0.35 -15.93
CA ARG A 76 10.66 0.32 -17.08
C ARG A 76 11.53 -0.93 -16.99
N ARG A 77 11.88 -1.52 -18.13
CA ARG A 77 12.90 -2.59 -18.22
C ARG A 77 14.29 -2.00 -18.42
#